data_AF-A0A1G4KHL6-F1
#
_entry.id   AF-A0A1G4KHL6-F1
#
_cell.length_a   1.000
_cell.length_b   1.000
_cell.length_c   1.000
_cell.angle_alpha   90.00
_cell.angle_beta   90.00
_cell.angle_gamma   90.00
#
_symmetry.space_group_name_H-M   'P 1'
#
loop_
_entity.id
_entity.type
_entity.pdbx_description
1 polymer ?
#
loop_
_entity_poly.entity_id
_entity_poly.type
_entity_poly.pdbx_seq_one_letter_code
_entity_poly.pdbx_strand_id
1 'polypeptide(L)'
;MNVWIAASDGNLEKVELFLSAGFGPESKDPNGYTPIHAAAAYGHIEMLRKLCSAPYNGNINVRDNDGDTPLHHCEDLATGRAILEELGGDWNLTNSEGKTALEVLEEDQEFPELISYLREKSGVVQESTGIDDEQMAQFKDNLRYTLENEPASNDPESLARRQKIEQILNGGNAEQELEQYIRELIRSQWSETDSSSEPDSKRRRD
;
A
#
# COMPACT_ATOMS: atom_id res chain seq x y z
N MET A 1 8.49 22.29 28.71
CA MET A 1 7.39 21.81 27.85
C MET A 1 7.35 22.71 26.63
N ASN A 2 7.37 22.14 25.44
CA ASN A 2 7.38 22.82 24.15
C ASN A 2 6.12 22.40 23.36
N VAL A 3 5.92 22.97 22.17
CA VAL A 3 4.69 22.80 21.40
C VAL A 3 4.44 21.36 20.94
N TRP A 4 5.50 20.60 20.63
CA TRP A 4 5.37 19.19 20.23
C TRP A 4 5.07 18.26 21.40
N ILE A 5 5.65 18.49 22.59
CA ILE A 5 5.24 17.74 23.81
C ILE A 5 3.78 18.04 24.17
N ALA A 6 3.35 19.29 24.05
CA ALA A 6 1.94 19.62 24.26
C ALA A 6 1.02 18.94 23.23
N ALA A 7 1.52 18.75 22.01
CA ALA A 7 0.80 18.04 20.96
C ALA A 7 0.73 16.54 21.20
N SER A 8 1.83 15.89 21.62
CA SER A 8 1.83 14.47 22.00
C SER A 8 0.91 14.18 23.18
N ASP A 9 0.79 15.13 24.12
CA ASP A 9 -0.11 15.03 25.27
C ASP A 9 -1.59 15.28 24.90
N GLY A 10 -1.90 15.65 23.65
CA GLY A 10 -3.25 16.05 23.23
C GLY A 10 -3.73 17.36 23.87
N ASN A 11 -2.82 18.15 24.45
CA ASN A 11 -3.16 19.36 25.19
C ASN A 11 -3.38 20.55 24.25
N LEU A 12 -4.58 20.60 23.69
CA LEU A 12 -4.96 21.60 22.71
C LEU A 12 -4.81 23.05 23.22
N GLU A 13 -5.22 23.33 24.44
CA GLU A 13 -5.11 24.68 25.03
C GLU A 13 -3.66 25.16 25.09
N LYS A 14 -2.73 24.27 25.48
CA LYS A 14 -1.30 24.61 25.50
C LYS A 14 -0.74 24.78 24.10
N VAL A 15 -1.14 23.94 23.14
CA VAL A 15 -0.73 24.09 21.74
C VAL A 15 -1.18 25.45 21.20
N GLU A 16 -2.43 25.85 21.43
CA GLU A 16 -2.94 27.18 21.04
C GLU A 16 -2.17 28.31 21.72
N LEU A 17 -1.83 28.18 23.00
CA LEU A 17 -1.00 29.15 23.70
C LEU A 17 0.38 29.28 23.04
N PHE A 18 1.04 28.17 22.69
CA PHE A 18 2.32 28.22 21.98
C PHE A 18 2.18 28.85 20.59
N LEU A 19 1.14 28.51 19.84
CA LEU A 19 0.89 29.10 18.53
C LEU A 19 0.68 30.62 18.63
N SER A 20 -0.04 31.08 19.65
CA SER A 20 -0.22 32.52 19.93
C SER A 20 1.07 33.23 20.34
N ALA A 21 2.05 32.48 20.88
CA ALA A 21 3.36 32.99 21.29
C ALA A 21 4.39 33.03 20.14
N GLY A 22 3.96 32.76 18.90
CA GLY A 22 4.80 32.85 17.70
C GLY A 22 5.36 31.52 17.19
N PHE A 23 4.99 30.39 17.80
CA PHE A 23 5.23 29.09 17.18
C PHE A 23 4.27 28.88 16.02
N GLY A 24 4.75 28.33 14.91
CA GLY A 24 3.90 27.84 13.83
C GLY A 24 3.52 26.36 14.00
N PRO A 25 2.48 25.88 13.30
CA PRO A 25 2.15 24.45 13.25
C PRO A 25 3.29 23.60 12.67
N GLU A 26 4.22 24.20 11.92
CA GLU A 26 5.41 23.56 11.35
C GLU A 26 6.70 23.89 12.13
N SER A 27 6.59 24.34 13.39
CA SER A 27 7.77 24.55 14.23
C SER A 27 8.48 23.22 14.47
N LYS A 28 9.68 23.10 13.89
CA LYS A 28 10.50 21.88 13.93
C LYS A 28 11.32 21.79 15.22
N ASP A 29 11.39 20.60 15.78
CA ASP A 29 12.41 20.22 16.75
C ASP A 29 13.76 19.91 16.03
N PRO A 30 14.85 19.53 16.74
CA PRO A 30 16.13 19.20 16.11
C PRO A 30 16.07 18.06 15.07
N ASN A 31 15.10 17.16 15.16
CA ASN A 31 14.87 16.06 14.21
C ASN A 31 13.89 16.44 13.10
N GLY A 32 13.48 17.72 13.02
CA GLY A 32 12.51 18.15 12.03
C GLY A 32 11.06 17.83 12.40
N TYR A 33 10.84 17.23 13.57
CA TYR A 33 9.53 16.80 14.04
C TYR A 33 8.67 18.00 14.41
N THR A 34 7.39 17.97 14.04
CA THR A 34 6.46 19.11 14.22
C THR A 34 5.29 18.72 15.12
N PRO A 35 4.53 19.69 15.65
CA PRO A 35 3.26 19.43 16.32
C PRO A 35 2.28 18.57 15.50
N ILE A 36 2.32 18.67 14.17
CA ILE A 36 1.47 17.86 13.28
C ILE A 36 1.92 16.39 13.31
N HIS A 37 3.24 16.11 13.27
CA HIS A 37 3.73 14.73 13.43
C HIS A 37 3.33 14.16 14.79
N ALA A 38 3.53 14.92 15.87
CA ALA A 38 3.15 14.48 17.22
C ALA A 38 1.64 14.22 17.34
N ALA A 39 0.80 15.09 16.78
CA ALA A 39 -0.65 14.87 16.81
C ALA A 39 -1.07 13.63 16.00
N ALA A 40 -0.39 13.32 14.89
CA ALA A 40 -0.66 12.11 14.12
C ALA A 40 -0.19 10.84 14.83
N ALA A 41 1.01 10.84 15.40
CA ALA A 41 1.58 9.68 16.09
C ALA A 41 0.75 9.22 17.29
N TYR A 42 0.18 10.18 18.03
CA TYR A 42 -0.61 9.90 19.23
C TYR A 42 -2.13 9.96 19.00
N GLY A 43 -2.58 10.03 17.75
CA GLY A 43 -3.99 9.95 17.38
C GLY A 43 -4.87 11.13 17.78
N HIS A 44 -4.29 12.33 17.91
CA HIS A 44 -4.99 13.56 18.31
C HIS A 44 -5.67 14.24 17.12
N ILE A 45 -6.72 13.61 16.59
CA ILE A 45 -7.44 14.04 15.37
C ILE A 45 -7.96 15.49 15.46
N GLU A 46 -8.57 15.88 16.58
CA GLU A 46 -9.06 17.26 16.77
C GLU A 46 -7.92 18.29 16.70
N MET A 47 -6.74 17.90 17.17
CA MET A 47 -5.56 18.74 17.10
C MET A 47 -5.04 18.85 15.67
N LEU A 48 -5.00 17.75 14.91
CA LEU A 48 -4.66 17.77 13.49
C LEU A 48 -5.60 18.69 12.70
N ARG A 49 -6.92 18.55 12.91
CA ARG A 49 -7.94 19.42 12.30
C ARG A 49 -7.66 20.88 12.59
N LYS A 50 -7.37 21.24 13.84
CA LYS A 50 -7.06 22.61 14.21
C LYS A 50 -5.77 23.10 13.58
N LEU A 51 -4.68 22.34 13.67
CA LEU A 51 -3.37 22.73 13.14
C LEU A 51 -3.39 22.94 11.62
N CYS A 52 -4.17 22.14 10.88
CA CYS A 52 -4.24 22.19 9.42
C CYS A 52 -5.33 23.14 8.88
N SER A 53 -6.28 23.56 9.71
CA SER A 53 -7.34 24.50 9.33
C SER A 53 -6.94 25.96 9.58
N ALA A 54 -7.72 26.89 9.02
CA ALA A 54 -7.58 28.30 9.35
C ALA A 54 -7.77 28.53 10.88
N PRO A 55 -6.97 29.41 11.51
CA PRO A 55 -6.01 30.34 10.89
C PRO A 55 -4.59 29.79 10.70
N TYR A 56 -4.29 28.58 11.18
CA TYR A 56 -2.92 28.07 11.23
C TYR A 56 -2.44 27.52 9.88
N ASN A 57 -3.33 26.87 9.12
CA ASN A 57 -3.06 26.36 7.76
C ASN A 57 -1.78 25.52 7.65
N GLY A 58 -1.49 24.70 8.67
CA GLY A 58 -0.33 23.81 8.65
C GLY A 58 -0.42 22.76 7.55
N ASN A 59 0.72 22.40 6.98
CA ASN A 59 0.79 21.36 5.95
C ASN A 59 0.76 19.96 6.57
N ILE A 60 -0.28 19.17 6.28
CA ILE A 60 -0.37 17.76 6.73
C ILE A 60 0.69 16.85 6.09
N ASN A 61 1.30 17.28 4.98
CA ASN A 61 2.38 16.59 4.27
C ASN A 61 3.76 17.18 4.61
N VAL A 62 3.88 17.87 5.74
CA VAL A 62 5.18 18.33 6.25
C VAL A 62 6.12 17.14 6.44
N ARG A 63 7.42 17.35 6.17
CA ARG A 63 8.45 16.32 6.32
C ARG A 63 9.38 16.64 7.49
N ASP A 64 9.68 15.64 8.31
CA ASP A 64 10.77 15.71 9.28
C ASP A 64 12.15 15.56 8.61
N ASN A 65 13.21 15.34 9.38
CA ASN A 65 14.57 15.21 8.84
C ASN A 65 14.81 13.87 8.13
N ASP A 66 14.06 12.83 8.47
CA ASP A 66 14.12 11.53 7.80
C ASP A 66 13.22 11.52 6.55
N GLY A 67 12.48 12.61 6.32
CA GLY A 67 11.60 12.77 5.18
C GLY A 67 10.23 12.17 5.40
N ASP A 68 9.97 11.64 6.60
CA ASP A 68 8.70 11.07 6.99
C ASP A 68 7.65 12.16 7.10
N THR A 69 6.44 11.82 6.67
CA THR A 69 5.25 12.66 6.83
C THR A 69 4.50 12.25 8.10
N PRO A 70 3.56 13.07 8.60
CA PRO A 70 2.68 12.66 9.70
C PRO A 70 1.97 11.31 9.48
N LEU A 71 1.71 10.91 8.23
CA LEU A 71 1.13 9.60 7.91
C LEU A 71 2.09 8.42 8.19
N HIS A 72 3.41 8.62 8.04
CA HIS A 72 4.42 7.58 8.34
C HIS A 72 4.45 7.24 9.84
N HIS A 73 4.15 8.23 10.69
CA HIS A 73 4.12 8.06 12.14
C HIS A 73 2.74 7.62 12.66
N CYS A 74 1.74 7.43 11.80
CA CYS A 74 0.37 7.14 12.22
C CYS A 74 0.20 5.67 12.65
N GLU A 75 -0.35 5.44 13.84
CA GLU A 75 -0.49 4.10 14.42
C GLU A 75 -1.94 3.57 14.44
N ASP A 76 -2.93 4.38 14.08
CA ASP A 76 -4.34 3.96 14.13
C ASP A 76 -5.15 4.34 12.88
N LEU A 77 -6.20 3.54 12.61
CA LEU A 77 -7.05 3.71 11.44
C LEU A 77 -7.84 5.03 11.44
N ALA A 78 -8.32 5.49 12.60
CA ALA A 78 -9.15 6.68 12.66
C ALA A 78 -8.33 7.93 12.32
N THR A 79 -7.10 7.99 12.81
CA THR A 79 -6.16 9.06 12.48
C THR A 79 -5.71 9.01 11.03
N GLY A 80 -5.38 7.82 10.52
CA GLY A 80 -5.05 7.64 9.09
C GLY A 80 -6.18 8.11 8.17
N ARG A 81 -7.44 7.78 8.50
CA ARG A 81 -8.61 8.27 7.76
C ARG A 81 -8.74 9.79 7.82
N ALA A 82 -8.58 10.39 9.00
CA ALA A 82 -8.65 11.85 9.12
C ALA A 82 -7.57 12.53 8.26
N ILE A 83 -6.34 12.03 8.30
CA ILE A 83 -5.24 12.55 7.48
C ILE A 83 -5.58 12.49 5.99
N LEU A 84 -6.04 11.33 5.50
CA LEU A 84 -6.27 11.11 4.07
C LEU A 84 -7.59 11.69 3.54
N GLU A 85 -8.68 11.54 4.28
CA GLU A 85 -10.03 11.87 3.81
C GLU A 85 -10.42 13.31 4.14
N GLU A 86 -9.87 13.90 5.20
CA GLU A 86 -10.25 15.24 5.66
C GLU A 86 -9.16 16.29 5.42
N LEU A 87 -7.89 15.93 5.66
CA LEU A 87 -6.79 16.89 5.71
C LEU A 87 -5.97 16.96 4.41
N GLY A 88 -6.20 16.05 3.46
CA GLY A 88 -5.50 16.02 2.18
C GLY A 88 -4.08 15.45 2.27
N GLY A 89 -3.87 14.48 3.15
CA GLY A 89 -2.63 13.70 3.21
C GLY A 89 -2.39 12.93 1.90
N ASP A 90 -1.15 12.93 1.44
CA ASP A 90 -0.73 12.17 0.25
C ASP A 90 0.01 10.90 0.67
N TRP A 91 -0.63 9.76 0.41
CA TRP A 91 -0.10 8.43 0.73
C TRP A 91 1.03 7.97 -0.20
N ASN A 92 1.27 8.65 -1.32
CA ASN A 92 2.34 8.30 -2.27
C ASN A 92 3.67 8.98 -1.94
N LEU A 93 3.70 9.86 -0.94
CA LEU A 93 4.92 10.53 -0.54
C LEU A 93 5.87 9.53 0.11
N THR A 94 7.09 9.51 -0.39
CA THR A 94 8.16 8.71 0.18
C THR A 94 9.03 9.53 1.12
N ASN A 95 9.60 8.87 2.11
CA ASN A 95 10.65 9.39 2.99
C ASN A 95 12.04 9.36 2.30
N SER A 96 13.11 9.65 3.05
CA SER A 96 14.48 9.70 2.51
C SER A 96 15.04 8.32 2.15
N GLU A 97 14.44 7.24 2.66
CA GLU A 97 14.75 5.86 2.26
C GLU A 97 14.02 5.44 0.98
N GLY A 98 13.12 6.28 0.46
CA GLY A 98 12.29 5.97 -0.69
C GLY A 98 11.06 5.12 -0.36
N LYS A 99 10.73 4.95 0.93
CA LYS A 99 9.56 4.19 1.40
C LYS A 99 8.36 5.11 1.60
N THR A 100 7.18 4.62 1.25
CA THR A 100 5.88 5.20 1.59
C THR A 100 5.48 4.85 3.02
N ALA A 101 4.48 5.55 3.56
CA ALA A 101 3.93 5.24 4.88
C ALA A 101 3.41 3.79 4.99
N LEU A 102 2.83 3.25 3.90
CA LEU A 102 2.37 1.86 3.87
C LEU A 102 3.55 0.88 4.03
N GLU A 103 4.63 1.08 3.27
CA GLU A 103 5.80 0.18 3.30
C GLU A 103 6.47 0.19 4.67
N VAL A 104 6.55 1.35 5.33
CA VAL A 104 7.08 1.45 6.70
C VAL A 104 6.20 0.66 7.69
N LEU A 105 4.87 0.85 7.64
CA LEU A 105 3.95 0.14 8.53
C LEU A 105 3.95 -1.38 8.31
N GLU A 106 4.23 -1.84 7.09
CA GLU A 106 4.32 -3.26 6.75
C GLU A 106 5.58 -3.96 7.29
N GLU A 107 6.67 -3.22 7.51
CA GLU A 107 7.90 -3.77 8.12
C GLU A 107 7.66 -4.18 9.58
N ASP A 108 6.87 -3.40 10.31
CA ASP A 108 6.58 -3.63 11.72
C ASP A 108 5.36 -4.53 11.96
N GLN A 109 4.39 -4.55 11.02
CA GLN A 109 3.14 -5.33 11.07
C GLN A 109 2.25 -5.07 12.32
N GLU A 110 2.45 -3.95 13.02
CA GLU A 110 1.77 -3.69 14.29
C GLU A 110 0.31 -3.18 14.12
N PHE A 111 -0.04 -2.63 12.96
CA PHE A 111 -1.30 -1.91 12.74
C PHE A 111 -2.13 -2.46 11.57
N PRO A 112 -2.70 -3.68 11.68
CA PRO A 112 -3.27 -4.40 10.55
C PRO A 112 -4.48 -3.70 9.91
N GLU A 113 -5.32 -3.01 10.68
CA GLU A 113 -6.47 -2.27 10.16
C GLU A 113 -6.03 -1.06 9.33
N LEU A 114 -5.01 -0.32 9.78
CA LEU A 114 -4.46 0.82 9.06
C LEU A 114 -3.75 0.37 7.79
N ILE A 115 -2.92 -0.69 7.87
CA ILE A 115 -2.24 -1.30 6.72
C ILE A 115 -3.26 -1.74 5.67
N SER A 116 -4.32 -2.46 6.08
CA SER A 116 -5.36 -2.93 5.17
C SER A 116 -6.05 -1.77 4.44
N TYR A 117 -6.32 -0.68 5.16
CA TYR A 117 -6.91 0.53 4.59
C TYR A 117 -5.96 1.26 3.62
N LEU A 118 -4.68 1.40 3.97
CA LEU A 118 -3.68 2.02 3.10
C LEU A 118 -3.40 1.20 1.85
N ARG A 119 -3.43 -0.14 1.94
CA ARG A 119 -3.40 -1.05 0.77
C ARG A 119 -4.58 -0.79 -0.16
N GLU A 120 -5.79 -0.72 0.38
CA GLU A 120 -6.99 -0.39 -0.38
C GLU A 120 -6.87 0.96 -1.09
N LYS A 121 -6.36 1.99 -0.39
CA LYS A 121 -6.22 3.36 -0.92
C LYS A 121 -5.10 3.53 -1.94
N SER A 122 -3.96 2.89 -1.72
CA SER A 122 -2.81 2.96 -2.62
C SER A 122 -3.05 2.29 -3.97
N GLY A 123 -4.15 1.54 -4.12
CA GLY A 123 -4.38 0.76 -5.32
C GLY A 123 -3.39 -0.40 -5.43
N VAL A 124 -2.68 -0.74 -4.35
CA VAL A 124 -2.17 -2.09 -4.10
C VAL A 124 -3.38 -2.97 -3.82
N VAL A 125 -4.21 -3.12 -4.84
CA VAL A 125 -5.11 -4.23 -4.99
C VAL A 125 -4.15 -5.40 -5.03
N GLN A 126 -4.07 -6.17 -3.94
CA GLN A 126 -4.00 -7.59 -4.17
C GLN A 126 -5.19 -7.87 -5.08
N GLU A 127 -4.94 -7.95 -6.39
CA GLU A 127 -5.64 -8.96 -7.15
C GLU A 127 -5.23 -10.24 -6.45
N SER A 128 -5.97 -10.57 -5.38
CA SER A 128 -5.98 -11.86 -4.77
C SER A 128 -6.50 -12.77 -5.87
N THR A 129 -5.58 -13.18 -6.73
CA THR A 129 -5.72 -14.40 -7.52
C THR A 129 -5.70 -15.63 -6.59
N GLY A 130 -5.63 -15.43 -5.26
CA GLY A 130 -5.52 -16.48 -4.26
C GLY A 130 -4.13 -17.12 -4.25
N ILE A 131 -3.11 -16.41 -4.75
CA ILE A 131 -1.75 -16.91 -4.89
C ILE A 131 -0.87 -16.18 -3.87
N ASP A 132 -0.40 -16.89 -2.86
CA ASP A 132 0.62 -16.38 -1.94
C ASP A 132 2.01 -16.40 -2.61
N ASP A 133 2.98 -15.70 -2.03
CA ASP A 133 4.34 -15.57 -2.60
C ASP A 133 5.04 -16.93 -2.78
N GLU A 134 4.68 -17.90 -1.93
CA GLU A 134 5.20 -19.26 -1.99
C GLU A 134 4.65 -20.03 -3.19
N GLN A 135 3.35 -19.94 -3.45
CA GLN A 135 2.72 -20.51 -4.65
C GLN A 135 3.23 -19.88 -5.94
N MET A 136 3.50 -18.57 -5.93
CA MET A 136 4.12 -17.87 -7.06
C MET A 136 5.53 -18.39 -7.32
N ALA A 137 6.36 -18.55 -6.28
CA ALA A 137 7.71 -19.09 -6.39
C ALA A 137 7.70 -20.54 -6.90
N GLN A 138 6.83 -21.39 -6.36
CA GLN A 138 6.67 -22.77 -6.82
C GLN A 138 6.24 -22.84 -8.29
N PHE A 139 5.36 -21.93 -8.75
CA PHE A 139 4.96 -21.87 -10.14
C PHE A 139 6.09 -21.41 -11.07
N LYS A 140 6.88 -20.41 -10.65
CA LYS A 140 8.10 -19.97 -11.36
C LYS A 140 9.09 -21.14 -11.52
N ASP A 141 9.31 -21.91 -10.46
CA ASP A 141 10.21 -23.07 -10.48
C ASP A 141 9.70 -24.19 -11.39
N ASN A 142 8.39 -24.47 -11.36
CA ASN A 142 7.77 -25.45 -12.26
C ASN A 142 7.84 -25.03 -13.73
N LEU A 143 7.65 -23.74 -14.04
CA LEU A 143 7.82 -23.21 -15.39
C LEU A 143 9.26 -23.34 -15.88
N ARG A 144 10.22 -23.02 -15.02
CA ARG A 144 11.64 -23.18 -15.35
C ARG A 144 11.99 -24.65 -15.59
N TYR A 145 11.52 -25.54 -14.73
CA TYR A 145 11.74 -26.98 -14.87
C TYR A 145 11.12 -27.53 -16.15
N THR A 146 9.91 -27.10 -16.52
CA THR A 146 9.26 -27.52 -17.77
C THR A 146 9.98 -26.98 -19.01
N LEU A 147 10.47 -25.75 -19.00
CA LEU A 147 11.33 -25.21 -20.06
C LEU A 147 12.63 -26.01 -20.23
N GLU A 148 13.26 -26.40 -19.11
CA GLU A 148 14.53 -27.11 -19.13
C GLU A 148 14.39 -28.61 -19.47
N ASN A 149 13.26 -29.26 -19.13
CA ASN A 149 13.15 -30.73 -19.16
C ASN A 149 12.06 -31.30 -20.09
N GLU A 150 11.11 -30.51 -20.59
CA GLU A 150 10.13 -31.06 -21.51
C GLU A 150 10.72 -31.22 -22.93
N PRO A 151 10.58 -32.41 -23.55
CA PRO A 151 10.96 -32.58 -24.95
C PRO A 151 10.18 -31.58 -25.81
N ALA A 152 10.78 -31.09 -26.89
CA ALA A 152 10.08 -30.25 -27.86
C ALA A 152 8.86 -31.02 -28.40
N SER A 153 7.69 -30.76 -27.82
CA SER A 153 6.45 -31.25 -28.37
C SER A 153 6.18 -30.45 -29.64
N ASN A 154 5.71 -31.11 -30.69
CA ASN A 154 5.30 -30.44 -31.94
C ASN A 154 3.93 -29.75 -31.80
N ASP A 155 3.45 -29.56 -30.57
CA ASP A 155 2.20 -28.89 -30.30
C ASP A 155 2.41 -27.35 -30.40
N PRO A 156 1.67 -26.65 -31.29
CA PRO A 156 1.85 -25.23 -31.53
C PRO A 156 1.65 -24.34 -30.29
N GLU A 157 0.78 -24.74 -29.37
CA GLU A 157 0.46 -23.97 -28.17
C GLU A 157 1.62 -24.05 -27.15
N SER A 158 2.17 -25.24 -26.98
CA SER A 158 3.35 -25.49 -26.14
C SER A 158 4.55 -24.65 -26.61
N LEU A 159 4.79 -24.59 -27.93
CA LEU A 159 5.86 -23.77 -28.52
C LEU A 159 5.63 -22.27 -28.31
N ALA A 160 4.40 -21.79 -28.49
CA ALA A 160 4.05 -20.39 -28.28
C ALA A 160 4.23 -19.96 -26.81
N ARG A 161 3.85 -20.84 -25.87
CA ARG A 161 4.05 -20.62 -24.42
C ARG A 161 5.52 -20.46 -24.07
N ARG A 162 6.39 -21.35 -24.58
CA ARG A 162 7.85 -21.26 -24.36
C ARG A 162 8.45 -20.00 -24.94
N GLN A 163 8.11 -19.66 -26.18
CA GLN A 163 8.59 -18.44 -26.83
C GLN A 163 8.19 -17.18 -26.07
N LYS A 164 6.97 -17.14 -25.52
CA LYS A 164 6.51 -15.99 -24.74
C LYS A 164 7.27 -15.85 -23.42
N ILE A 165 7.55 -16.95 -22.73
CA ILE A 165 8.36 -16.92 -21.49
C ILE A 165 9.80 -16.51 -21.79
N GLU A 166 10.42 -17.01 -22.86
CA GLU A 166 11.78 -16.59 -23.26
C GLU A 166 11.86 -15.11 -23.62
N GLN A 167 10.82 -14.54 -24.25
CA GLN A 167 10.76 -13.10 -24.52
C GLN A 167 10.73 -12.28 -23.24
N ILE A 168 9.92 -12.71 -22.27
CA ILE A 168 9.82 -12.07 -20.95
C ILE A 168 11.17 -12.15 -20.22
N LEU A 169 11.80 -13.33 -20.19
CA LEU A 169 13.09 -13.54 -19.53
C LEU A 169 14.24 -12.72 -20.13
N ASN A 170 14.17 -12.41 -21.42
CA ASN A 170 15.15 -11.56 -22.12
C ASN A 170 14.78 -10.06 -22.08
N GLY A 171 13.66 -9.68 -21.47
CA GLY A 171 13.19 -8.30 -21.33
C GLY A 171 13.87 -7.55 -20.18
N GLY A 172 13.78 -6.21 -20.20
CA GLY A 172 14.34 -5.35 -19.14
C GLY A 172 13.58 -5.39 -17.81
N ASN A 173 12.38 -6.00 -17.80
CA ASN A 173 11.49 -6.08 -16.64
C ASN A 173 10.93 -7.50 -16.44
N ALA A 174 11.80 -8.50 -16.61
CA ALA A 174 11.43 -9.92 -16.69
C ALA A 174 10.60 -10.42 -15.51
N GLU A 175 10.86 -9.94 -14.29
CA GLU A 175 10.19 -10.42 -13.09
C GLU A 175 8.72 -9.98 -13.01
N GLN A 176 8.46 -8.69 -13.23
CA GLN A 176 7.10 -8.15 -13.21
C GLN A 176 6.25 -8.70 -14.38
N GLU A 177 6.84 -8.81 -15.57
CA GLU A 177 6.15 -9.35 -16.75
C GLU A 177 5.85 -10.85 -16.59
N LEU A 178 6.74 -11.61 -15.95
CA LEU A 178 6.51 -13.04 -15.68
C LEU A 178 5.36 -13.23 -14.70
N GLU A 179 5.28 -12.42 -13.65
CA GLU A 179 4.19 -12.48 -12.67
C GLU A 179 2.84 -12.15 -13.30
N GLN A 180 2.77 -11.12 -14.15
CA GLN A 180 1.56 -10.79 -14.90
C GLN A 180 1.13 -11.95 -15.80
N TYR A 181 2.09 -12.57 -16.51
CA TYR A 181 1.80 -13.71 -17.37
C TYR A 181 1.28 -14.94 -16.61
N ILE A 182 1.84 -15.22 -15.43
CA ILE A 182 1.37 -16.31 -14.55
C ILE A 182 -0.07 -16.05 -14.09
N ARG A 183 -0.38 -14.82 -13.69
CA ARG A 183 -1.74 -14.42 -13.27
C ARG A 183 -2.75 -14.56 -14.42
N GLU A 184 -2.37 -14.19 -15.64
CA GLU A 184 -3.20 -14.37 -16.83
C GLU A 184 -3.47 -15.85 -17.14
N LEU A 185 -2.45 -16.70 -17.09
CA LEU A 185 -2.59 -18.14 -17.33
C LEU A 185 -3.57 -18.78 -16.35
N ILE A 186 -3.43 -18.47 -15.07
CA ILE A 186 -4.31 -19.01 -14.03
C ILE A 186 -5.75 -18.49 -14.22
N ARG A 187 -5.92 -17.19 -14.53
CA ARG A 187 -7.23 -16.61 -14.85
C ARG A 187 -7.92 -17.31 -16.03
N SER A 188 -7.17 -17.65 -17.09
CA SER A 188 -7.70 -18.38 -18.23
C SER A 188 -8.15 -19.80 -17.87
N GLN A 189 -7.40 -20.50 -17.03
CA GLN A 189 -7.70 -21.87 -16.62
C GLN A 189 -8.96 -21.96 -15.72
N TRP A 190 -9.21 -20.94 -14.90
CA TRP A 190 -10.41 -20.86 -14.07
C TRP A 190 -11.66 -20.51 -14.90
N SER A 191 -11.50 -19.70 -15.96
CA SER A 191 -12.59 -19.39 -16.89
C SER A 191 -13.07 -20.60 -17.71
N GLU A 192 -12.20 -21.57 -17.99
CA GLU A 192 -12.59 -22.81 -18.69
C GLU A 192 -13.31 -23.81 -17.77
N THR A 193 -13.05 -23.75 -16.47
CA THR A 193 -13.67 -24.66 -15.50
C THR A 193 -15.14 -24.29 -15.26
N ASP A 194 -15.48 -22.99 -15.29
CA ASP A 194 -16.84 -22.48 -15.04
C ASP A 194 -17.80 -22.63 -16.25
N SER A 195 -17.29 -22.88 -17.46
CA SER A 195 -18.12 -23.12 -18.65
C SER A 195 -18.54 -24.59 -18.84
N SER A 196 -18.18 -25.49 -17.91
CA SER A 196 -18.45 -26.94 -18.03
C SER A 196 -19.66 -27.43 -17.21
N SER A 197 -20.38 -26.55 -16.52
CA SER A 197 -21.61 -26.90 -15.78
C SER A 197 -22.89 -26.29 -16.40
N GLU A 198 -23.28 -26.75 -17.59
CA GLU A 198 -24.69 -26.69 -18.00
C GLU A 198 -25.40 -28.00 -17.62
N PRO A 199 -26.35 -28.00 -16.66
CA PRO A 199 -27.22 -29.15 -16.46
C PRO A 199 -28.30 -29.17 -17.56
N ASP A 200 -28.20 -30.19 -18.42
CA ASP A 200 -29.17 -30.59 -19.45
C ASP A 200 -30.55 -30.85 -18.82
N SER A 201 -31.37 -29.80 -18.71
CA SER A 201 -32.77 -29.89 -18.26
C SER A 201 -33.67 -30.35 -19.41
N LYS A 202 -33.55 -31.63 -19.77
CA LYS A 202 -34.49 -32.30 -20.66
C LYS A 202 -35.86 -32.48 -19.98
N ARG A 203 -36.76 -31.57 -20.36
CA ARG A 203 -38.18 -31.80 -20.70
C ARG A 203 -38.69 -33.23 -20.46
N ARG A 204 -39.66 -33.37 -19.54
CA ARG A 204 -40.83 -34.23 -19.72
C ARG A 204 -42.05 -33.60 -19.03
N ARG A 205 -42.90 -32.96 -19.82
CA ARG A 205 -44.36 -32.93 -19.60
C ARG A 205 -44.96 -33.59 -20.82
N ASP A 206 -45.57 -34.74 -20.60
CA ASP A 206 -46.79 -35.23 -21.25
C ASP A 206 -47.54 -36.04 -20.19
#